data_AF-A0A929EXA9-F1
#
_entry.id   AF-A0A929EXA9-F1
#
_cell.length_a   1.000
_cell.length_b   1.000
_cell.length_c   1.000
_cell.angle_alpha   90.00
_cell.angle_beta   90.00
_cell.angle_gamma   90.00
#
_symmetry.space_group_name_H-M   'P 1'
#
loop_
_entity.id
_entity.type
_entity.pdbx_description
1 polymer ?
#
loop_
_entity_poly.entity_id
_entity_poly.type
_entity_poly.pdbx_seq_one_letter_code
_entity_poly.pdbx_strand_id
1 'polypeptide(L)' 'IQASAEAEYPMTIRMQAGYDHSYFFIASFIGEHIAFHRQHL' A
#
# COMPACT_ATOMS: atom_id res chain seq x y z
N ILE A 1 11.17 -2.59 -0.26
CA ILE A 1 11.82 -2.03 0.96
C ILE A 1 13.23 -1.54 0.64
N GLN A 2 14.10 -2.39 0.09
CA GLN A 2 15.51 -2.05 -0.17
C GLN A 2 15.70 -0.69 -0.89
N ALA A 3 15.11 -0.49 -2.07
CA ALA A 3 15.28 0.76 -2.82
C ALA A 3 14.81 2.02 -2.05
N SER A 4 13.69 1.93 -1.32
CA SER A 4 13.20 3.05 -0.51
C SER A 4 14.10 3.35 0.68
N ALA A 5 14.68 2.31 1.29
CA ALA A 5 15.62 2.46 2.39
C ALA A 5 16.95 3.10 1.93
N GLU A 6 17.48 2.69 0.77
CA GLU A 6 18.69 3.27 0.17
C GLU A 6 18.50 4.76 -0.20
N ALA A 7 17.28 5.15 -0.58
CA ALA A 7 16.94 6.53 -0.92
C ALA A 7 16.44 7.38 0.27
N GLU A 8 16.45 6.84 1.50
CA GLU A 8 15.89 7.47 2.70
C GLU A 8 14.44 7.96 2.51
N TYR A 9 13.67 7.30 1.64
CA TYR A 9 12.32 7.70 1.31
C TYR A 9 11.31 7.07 2.28
N PRO A 10 10.49 7.87 2.99
CA PRO A 10 9.52 7.34 3.93
C PRO A 10 8.43 6.56 3.20
N MET A 11 8.30 5.28 3.52
CA MET A 11 7.30 4.39 2.93
C MET A 11 6.65 3.52 4.01
N THR A 12 5.33 3.39 3.95
CA THR A 12 4.58 2.42 4.75
C THR A 12 4.21 1.22 3.88
N ILE A 13 4.58 0.01 4.31
CA ILE A 13 4.25 -1.23 3.60
C ILE A 13 3.34 -2.09 4.48
N ARG A 14 2.22 -2.53 3.91
CA ARG A 14 1.28 -3.45 4.55
C ARG A 14 1.19 -4.75 3.76
N MET A 15 1.79 -5.80 4.31
CA MET A 15 1.73 -7.15 3.75
C MET A 15 0.45 -7.85 4.20
N GLN A 16 -0.19 -8.60 3.29
CA GLN A 16 -1.41 -9.35 3.57
C GLN A 16 -1.20 -10.83 3.20
N ALA A 17 -0.66 -11.60 4.13
CA ALA A 17 -0.39 -13.01 3.90
C ALA A 17 -1.71 -13.81 3.76
N GLY A 18 -1.74 -14.78 2.85
CA GLY A 18 -2.92 -15.62 2.61
C GLY A 18 -3.97 -15.01 1.69
N TYR A 19 -3.81 -13.74 1.29
CA TYR A 19 -4.62 -13.14 0.23
C TYR A 19 -3.98 -13.38 -1.14
N ASP A 20 -4.83 -13.48 -2.16
CA ASP A 20 -4.40 -13.59 -3.55
C ASP A 20 -4.21 -12.20 -4.20
N HIS A 21 -3.77 -12.18 -5.45
CA HIS A 21 -3.67 -10.94 -6.25
C HIS A 21 -4.97 -10.70 -7.05
N SER A 22 -6.13 -11.07 -6.50
CA SER A 22 -7.41 -10.85 -7.17
C SER A 22 -7.85 -9.40 -7.06
N TYR A 23 -8.70 -8.98 -8.00
CA TYR A 23 -9.40 -7.71 -7.89
C TYR A 23 -10.30 -7.63 -6.64
N PHE A 24 -10.79 -8.76 -6.15
CA PHE A 24 -11.58 -8.81 -4.92
C PHE A 24 -10.73 -8.43 -3.69
N PHE A 25 -9.52 -9.00 -3.58
CA PHE A 25 -8.56 -8.61 -2.55
C PHE A 25 -8.21 -7.13 -2.66
N ILE A 26 -7.82 -6.66 -3.86
CA ILE A 26 -7.44 -5.26 -4.08
C ILE A 26 -8.58 -4.31 -3.70
N ALA A 27 -9.80 -4.60 -4.12
CA ALA A 27 -10.98 -3.80 -3.82
C ALA A 27 -11.29 -3.74 -2.31
N SER A 28 -10.91 -4.77 -1.54
CA SER A 28 -11.12 -4.77 -0.09
C SER A 28 -10.35 -3.66 0.63
N PHE A 29 -9.22 -3.20 0.08
CA PHE A 29 -8.34 -2.21 0.71
C PHE A 29 -8.24 -0.88 -0.06
N ILE A 30 -8.85 -0.78 -1.25
CA ILE A 30 -8.70 0.40 -2.13
C ILE A 30 -9.23 1.69 -1.50
N GLY A 31 -10.27 1.61 -0.66
CA GLY A 31 -10.84 2.79 0.01
C GLY A 31 -9.83 3.49 0.92
N GLU A 32 -9.05 2.74 1.69
CA GLU A 32 -8.00 3.28 2.54
C GLU A 32 -6.85 3.87 1.72
N HIS A 33 -6.50 3.24 0.60
CA HIS A 33 -5.49 3.76 -0.32
C HIS A 33 -5.89 5.12 -0.91
N ILE A 34 -7.15 5.29 -1.30
CA ILE A 34 -7.68 6.57 -1.78
C ILE A 34 -7.72 7.60 -0.64
N ALA A 35 -8.10 7.20 0.57
CA ALA A 35 -8.10 8.10 1.73
C ALA A 35 -6.70 8.63 2.06
N PHE A 36 -5.65 7.81 1.90
CA PHE A 36 -4.26 8.25 2.02
C PHE A 36 -3.95 9.36 1.01
N HIS A 37 -4.27 9.15 -0.27
CA HIS A 37 -4.05 10.16 -1.32
C HIS A 37 -4.81 11.46 -1.03
N ARG A 38 -6.04 11.38 -0.52
CA ARG A 38 -6.81 12.56 -0.11
C ARG A 38 -6.11 13.40 0.97
N GLN A 39 -5.32 12.78 1.84
CA GLN A 39 -4.65 13.45 2.96
C GLN A 39 -3.24 13.97 2.61
N HIS A 40 -2.61 13.44 1.55
CA HIS A 40 -1.19 13.65 1.25
C HIS A 40 -0.91 14.19 -0.17
N LEU A 41 -1.95 14.47 -0.95
CA LEU A 41 -1.92 15.24 -2.20
C LEU A 41 -2.48 16.64 -1.97
#